data_AF-B4ILK7-F1
#
_entry.id   AF-B4ILK7-F1
#
_cell.length_a   1.000
_cell.length_b   1.000
_cell.length_c   1.000
_cell.angle_alpha   90.00
_cell.angle_beta   90.00
_cell.angle_gamma   90.00
#
_symmetry.space_group_name_H-M   'P 1'
#
loop_
_entity.id
_entity.type
_entity.pdbx_description
1 polymer ?
#
loop_
_entity_poly.entity_id
_entity_poly.type
_entity_poly.pdbx_seq_one_letter_code
_entity_poly.pdbx_strand_id
1 'polypeptide(L)'
;MTARQRAIYERTQDSEINGFIEELIALPSGYKEKEKPQTAEEIHKALLKSQKRKQQADERREKDKLKTMERLLKKQATNRDRISIRNKSLQQPSYPKITYISAVTGTFVLVPTGYEFPLKAQISRTPPLSQVCFVSGCENRKKYNCSTTNVPLCSLTCYRKNLLKNKNQITKTSTIT
;
A
#
# COMPACT_ATOMS: atom_id res chain seq x y z
N MET A 1 0.44 22.76 -35.93
CA MET A 1 -0.15 24.12 -36.03
C MET A 1 -1.10 24.36 -34.86
N THR A 2 -0.79 25.35 -34.02
CA THR A 2 -1.68 25.79 -32.92
C THR A 2 -2.85 26.62 -33.47
N ALA A 3 -3.95 26.74 -32.73
CA ALA A 3 -5.14 27.50 -33.16
C ALA A 3 -4.81 28.95 -33.57
N ARG A 4 -3.84 29.58 -32.88
CA ARG A 4 -3.36 30.93 -33.21
C ARG A 4 -2.62 30.98 -34.54
N GLN A 5 -1.87 29.94 -34.88
CA GLN A 5 -1.15 29.85 -36.15
C GLN A 5 -2.09 29.60 -37.33
N ARG A 6 -3.20 28.86 -37.14
CA ARG A 6 -4.23 28.69 -38.17
C ARG A 6 -4.96 30.00 -38.48
N ALA A 7 -5.34 30.77 -37.46
CA ALA A 7 -6.06 32.04 -37.64
C ALA A 7 -5.22 33.13 -38.35
N ILE A 8 -3.89 33.12 -38.17
CA ILE A 8 -3.00 34.02 -38.91
C ILE A 8 -2.93 33.61 -40.38
N TYR A 9 -2.81 32.31 -40.65
CA TYR A 9 -2.71 31.78 -42.01
C TYR A 9 -3.99 31.94 -42.83
N GLU A 10 -5.17 31.76 -42.22
CA GLU A 10 -6.47 31.99 -42.89
C GLU A 10 -6.62 33.46 -43.29
N ARG A 11 -6.25 34.40 -42.41
CA ARG A 11 -6.33 35.84 -42.71
C ARG A 11 -5.39 36.27 -43.85
N THR A 12 -4.25 35.61 -44.01
CA THR A 12 -3.32 35.87 -45.12
C THR A 12 -3.77 35.21 -46.43
N GLN A 13 -4.40 34.03 -46.39
CA GLN A 13 -4.88 33.33 -47.59
C GLN A 13 -6.08 34.00 -48.24
N ASP A 14 -7.01 34.56 -47.46
CA ASP A 14 -8.15 35.32 -47.99
C ASP A 14 -7.73 36.59 -48.74
N SER A 15 -6.52 37.10 -48.47
CA SER A 15 -5.95 38.27 -49.15
C SER A 15 -5.32 37.95 -50.51
N GLU A 16 -5.06 36.67 -50.81
CA GLU A 16 -4.32 36.25 -52.01
C GLU A 16 -5.19 35.58 -53.09
N ILE A 17 -6.42 35.16 -52.77
CA ILE A 17 -7.29 34.42 -53.69
C ILE A 17 -8.28 35.33 -54.46
N ASN A 18 -8.61 36.50 -53.93
CA ASN A 18 -9.46 37.46 -54.63
C ASN A 18 -8.60 38.62 -55.11
N GLY A 19 -8.29 38.65 -56.42
CA GLY A 19 -7.62 39.76 -57.12
C GLY A 19 -8.42 41.07 -57.15
N PHE A 20 -9.02 41.45 -56.02
CA PHE A 20 -9.59 42.75 -55.78
C PHE A 20 -8.53 43.56 -55.06
N ILE A 21 -7.86 44.43 -55.80
CA ILE A 21 -7.06 45.51 -55.23
C ILE A 21 -8.07 46.36 -54.44
N GLU A 22 -8.21 46.08 -53.15
CA GLU A 22 -8.90 46.96 -52.23
C GLU A 22 -8.00 48.17 -52.05
N GLU A 23 -8.09 49.08 -53.02
CA GLU A 23 -7.68 50.46 -52.87
C GLU A 23 -8.29 50.92 -51.54
N LEU A 24 -7.43 51.07 -50.53
CA LEU A 24 -7.80 51.49 -49.19
C LEU A 24 -8.43 52.88 -49.31
N ILE A 25 -9.72 52.92 -49.61
CA ILE A 25 -10.55 54.11 -49.49
C ILE A 25 -10.45 54.47 -48.02
N ALA A 26 -9.68 55.52 -47.75
CA ALA A 26 -9.69 56.16 -46.46
C ALA A 26 -11.13 56.62 -46.22
N LEU A 27 -11.87 55.83 -45.44
CA LEU A 27 -13.11 56.28 -44.84
C LEU A 27 -12.83 57.65 -44.25
N PRO A 28 -13.68 58.68 -44.52
CA PRO A 28 -13.48 60.01 -43.98
C PRO A 28 -13.16 59.83 -42.51
N SER A 29 -11.97 60.25 -42.10
CA SER A 29 -11.54 60.07 -40.73
C SER A 29 -12.56 60.82 -39.88
N GLY A 30 -13.52 60.07 -39.33
CA GLY A 30 -14.54 60.52 -38.39
C GLY A 30 -13.92 60.92 -37.05
N TYR A 31 -12.66 61.34 -37.07
CA TYR A 31 -12.10 62.28 -36.12
C TYR A 31 -12.80 63.62 -36.36
N LYS A 32 -14.09 63.67 -36.00
CA LYS A 32 -14.49 64.81 -35.20
C LYS A 32 -13.58 64.74 -34.00
N GLU A 33 -12.53 65.54 -34.04
CA GLU A 33 -11.91 66.10 -32.86
C GLU A 33 -13.10 66.51 -32.00
N LYS A 34 -13.51 65.63 -31.08
CA LYS A 34 -14.62 65.92 -30.20
C LYS A 34 -14.07 67.06 -29.40
N GLU A 35 -14.48 68.27 -29.79
CA GLU A 35 -14.29 69.49 -29.04
C GLU A 35 -14.42 69.09 -27.58
N LYS A 36 -13.36 69.33 -26.80
CA LYS A 36 -13.38 69.11 -25.35
C LYS A 36 -14.76 69.55 -24.87
N PRO A 37 -15.54 68.70 -24.17
CA PRO A 37 -16.95 68.96 -23.91
C PRO A 37 -17.12 70.41 -23.42
N GLN A 38 -17.68 71.28 -24.28
CA GLN A 38 -17.72 72.72 -24.02
C GLN A 38 -18.90 73.12 -23.12
N THR A 39 -19.85 72.21 -22.89
CA THR A 39 -20.98 72.37 -21.98
C THR A 39 -20.74 71.65 -20.65
N ALA A 40 -21.01 72.35 -19.54
CA ALA A 40 -20.75 71.88 -18.17
C ALA A 40 -21.39 70.51 -17.85
N GLU A 41 -22.52 70.18 -18.48
CA GLU A 41 -23.21 68.90 -18.30
C GLU A 41 -22.50 67.71 -18.96
N GLU A 42 -21.83 67.94 -20.09
CA GLU A 42 -21.09 66.88 -20.80
C GLU A 42 -19.76 66.56 -20.11
N ILE A 43 -19.12 67.57 -19.53
CA ILE A 43 -17.94 67.40 -18.66
C ILE A 43 -18.33 66.51 -17.46
N HIS A 44 -19.47 66.80 -16.81
CA HIS A 44 -19.94 66.01 -15.67
C HIS A 44 -20.24 64.55 -16.05
N LYS A 45 -20.92 64.32 -17.18
CA LYS A 45 -21.17 62.96 -17.70
C LYS A 45 -19.88 62.22 -18.06
N ALA A 46 -18.88 62.91 -18.62
CA ALA A 46 -17.58 62.33 -18.93
C ALA A 46 -16.79 61.96 -17.66
N LEU A 47 -16.82 62.81 -16.62
CA LEU A 47 -16.21 62.54 -15.31
C LEU A 47 -16.84 61.31 -14.64
N LEU A 48 -18.17 61.22 -14.61
CA LEU A 48 -18.88 60.06 -14.05
C LEU A 48 -18.53 58.77 -14.81
N LYS A 49 -18.45 58.83 -16.14
CA LYS A 49 -18.09 57.67 -16.97
C LYS A 49 -16.63 57.25 -16.77
N SER A 50 -15.72 58.21 -16.62
CA SER A 50 -14.31 57.96 -16.30
C SER A 50 -14.16 57.32 -14.92
N GLN A 51 -14.86 57.85 -13.91
CA GLN A 51 -14.89 57.31 -12.57
C GLN A 51 -15.43 55.88 -12.54
N LYS A 52 -16.51 55.59 -13.27
CA LYS A 52 -17.07 54.23 -13.40
C LYS A 52 -16.08 53.25 -14.04
N ARG A 53 -15.34 53.68 -15.07
CA ARG A 53 -14.30 52.85 -15.71
C ARG A 53 -13.13 52.58 -14.75
N LYS A 54 -12.73 53.58 -13.96
CA LYS A 54 -11.69 53.44 -12.94
C LYS A 54 -12.10 52.44 -11.86
N GLN A 55 -13.30 52.60 -11.29
CA GLN A 55 -13.85 51.67 -10.29
C GLN A 55 -13.92 50.23 -10.81
N GLN A 56 -14.38 50.03 -12.04
CA GLN A 56 -14.44 48.68 -12.62
C GLN A 56 -13.05 48.07 -12.84
N ALA A 57 -12.05 48.86 -13.19
CA ALA A 57 -10.68 48.40 -13.34
C ALA A 57 -10.08 48.00 -11.98
N ASP A 58 -10.31 48.80 -10.95
CA ASP A 58 -9.85 48.54 -9.59
C ASP A 58 -10.54 47.29 -9.00
N GLU A 59 -11.86 47.15 -9.17
CA GLU A 59 -12.62 45.96 -8.74
C GLU A 59 -12.14 44.68 -9.44
N ARG A 60 -11.82 44.75 -10.73
CA ARG A 60 -11.24 43.60 -11.46
C ARG A 60 -9.87 43.24 -10.90
N ARG A 61 -9.02 44.24 -10.65
CA ARG A 61 -7.67 44.04 -10.08
C ARG A 61 -7.75 43.39 -8.69
N GLU A 62 -8.70 43.80 -7.85
CA GLU A 62 -8.90 43.19 -6.53
C GLU A 62 -9.43 41.77 -6.62
N LYS A 63 -10.42 41.51 -7.48
CA LYS A 63 -10.92 40.14 -7.72
C LYS A 63 -9.83 39.22 -8.24
N ASP A 64 -8.96 39.69 -9.12
CA ASP A 64 -7.85 38.89 -9.64
C ASP A 64 -6.80 38.62 -8.56
N LYS A 65 -6.50 39.59 -7.68
CA LYS A 65 -5.64 39.36 -6.49
C LYS A 65 -6.25 38.32 -5.54
N LEU A 66 -7.55 38.37 -5.28
CA LEU A 66 -8.22 37.40 -4.42
C LEU A 66 -8.21 35.99 -5.05
N LYS A 67 -8.49 35.89 -6.35
CA LYS A 67 -8.43 34.60 -7.07
C LYS A 67 -7.03 34.01 -7.10
N THR A 68 -5.98 34.83 -7.27
CA THR A 68 -4.60 34.33 -7.21
C THR A 68 -4.25 33.87 -5.80
N MET A 69 -4.65 34.61 -4.76
CA MET A 69 -4.48 34.21 -3.37
C MET A 69 -5.18 32.89 -3.05
N GLU A 70 -6.45 32.74 -3.43
CA GLU A 70 -7.21 31.49 -3.23
C GLU A 70 -6.55 30.33 -3.98
N ARG A 71 -6.13 30.54 -5.23
CA ARG A 71 -5.45 29.52 -6.03
C ARG A 71 -4.13 29.09 -5.40
N LEU A 72 -3.36 30.03 -4.85
CA LEU A 72 -2.11 29.75 -4.16
C LEU A 72 -2.35 28.99 -2.85
N LEU A 73 -3.26 29.45 -1.99
CA LEU A 73 -3.59 28.81 -0.72
C LEU A 73 -4.17 27.39 -0.92
N LYS A 74 -5.11 27.22 -1.87
CA LYS A 74 -5.69 25.91 -2.21
C LYS A 74 -4.66 24.95 -2.82
N LYS A 75 -3.75 25.45 -3.65
CA LYS A 75 -2.64 24.66 -4.20
C LYS A 75 -1.63 24.26 -3.13
N GLN A 76 -1.41 25.08 -2.11
CA GLN A 76 -0.57 24.71 -0.96
C GLN A 76 -1.21 23.60 -0.11
N ALA A 77 -2.52 23.69 0.18
CA ALA A 77 -3.23 22.66 0.94
C ALA A 77 -3.16 21.28 0.26
N THR A 78 -3.48 21.23 -1.04
CA THR A 78 -3.45 19.96 -1.81
C THR A 78 -2.07 19.32 -1.93
N ASN A 79 -0.99 20.12 -1.99
CA ASN A 79 0.38 19.58 -1.95
C ASN A 79 0.76 19.06 -0.56
N ARG A 80 0.37 19.76 0.51
CA ARG A 80 0.60 19.31 1.89
C ARG A 80 -0.10 17.99 2.18
N ASP A 81 -1.33 17.82 1.71
CA ASP A 81 -2.08 16.57 1.89
C ASP A 81 -1.41 15.39 1.17
N ARG A 82 -0.93 15.60 -0.07
CA ARG A 82 -0.19 14.57 -0.81
C ARG A 82 1.12 14.18 -0.12
N ILE A 83 1.86 15.15 0.42
CA ILE A 83 3.09 14.90 1.16
C ILE A 83 2.78 14.16 2.48
N SER A 84 1.72 14.57 3.18
CA SER A 84 1.25 13.93 4.42
C SER A 84 0.84 12.47 4.20
N ILE A 85 0.12 12.17 3.12
CA ILE A 85 -0.28 10.80 2.76
C ILE A 85 0.95 9.93 2.45
N ARG A 86 1.92 10.46 1.69
CA ARG A 86 3.18 9.75 1.39
C ARG A 86 4.02 9.51 2.64
N ASN A 87 4.02 10.45 3.59
CA ASN A 87 4.76 10.32 4.84
C ASN A 87 4.05 9.40 5.85
N LYS A 88 2.71 9.29 5.81
CA LYS A 88 1.96 8.29 6.58
C LYS A 88 2.28 6.86 6.16
N SER A 89 2.54 6.59 4.88
CA SER A 89 3.01 5.27 4.45
C SER A 89 4.45 4.93 4.90
N LEU A 90 5.20 5.92 5.38
CA LEU A 90 6.53 5.76 5.98
C LEU A 90 6.50 5.77 7.51
N GLN A 91 5.33 6.01 8.13
CA GLN A 91 5.18 5.83 9.57
C GLN A 91 5.22 4.33 9.87
N GLN A 92 6.20 3.95 10.67
CA GLN A 92 6.33 2.60 11.22
C GLN A 92 4.99 2.20 11.86
N PRO A 93 4.52 0.96 11.65
CA PRO A 93 3.30 0.49 12.27
C PRO A 93 3.40 0.66 13.80
N SER A 94 2.36 1.23 14.40
CA SER A 94 2.26 1.47 15.85
C SER A 94 2.37 0.18 16.68
N TYR A 95 2.16 -0.98 16.03
CA TYR A 95 2.22 -2.28 16.67
C TYR A 95 3.50 -3.04 16.28
N PRO A 96 4.07 -3.81 17.23
CA PRO A 96 5.19 -4.70 16.96
C PRO A 96 4.76 -5.75 15.93
N LYS A 97 5.49 -5.84 14.81
CA LYS A 97 5.21 -6.80 13.73
C LYS A 97 6.43 -7.68 13.46
N ILE A 98 6.22 -8.99 13.45
CA ILE A 98 7.22 -9.95 12.97
C ILE A 98 7.27 -9.88 11.45
N THR A 99 8.45 -9.66 10.87
CA THR A 99 8.63 -9.52 9.42
C THR A 99 9.34 -10.74 8.86
N TYR A 100 8.75 -11.37 7.86
CA TYR A 100 9.35 -12.46 7.08
C TYR A 100 9.95 -11.89 5.79
N ILE A 101 11.20 -12.23 5.50
CA ILE A 101 11.93 -11.80 4.30
C ILE A 101 12.45 -13.06 3.59
N SER A 102 12.04 -13.27 2.35
CA SER A 102 12.56 -14.33 1.49
C SER A 102 13.37 -13.70 0.37
N ALA A 103 14.69 -13.90 0.39
CA ALA A 103 15.61 -13.41 -0.63
C ALA A 103 16.45 -14.57 -1.20
N VAL A 104 17.12 -14.33 -2.34
CA VAL A 104 18.01 -15.33 -2.96
C VAL A 104 19.18 -15.69 -2.05
N THR A 105 19.61 -14.76 -1.20
CA THR A 105 20.67 -14.95 -0.20
C THR A 105 20.21 -15.82 0.98
N GLY A 106 18.90 -15.95 1.21
CA GLY A 106 18.34 -16.71 2.30
C GLY A 106 17.02 -16.16 2.81
N THR A 107 16.47 -16.87 3.78
CA THR A 107 15.20 -16.56 4.43
C THR A 107 15.44 -16.06 5.84
N PHE A 108 14.87 -14.91 6.18
CA PHE A 108 15.05 -14.26 7.48
C PHE A 108 13.71 -13.96 8.14
N VAL A 109 13.67 -14.13 9.46
CA VAL A 109 12.53 -13.74 10.30
C VAL A 109 13.02 -12.71 11.31
N LEU A 110 12.51 -11.50 11.20
CA LEU A 110 12.83 -10.38 12.08
C LEU A 110 11.77 -10.26 13.18
N VAL A 111 12.20 -10.34 14.43
CA VAL A 111 11.35 -10.16 15.61
C VAL A 111 11.61 -8.76 16.18
N PRO A 112 10.56 -7.98 16.51
CA PRO A 112 10.71 -6.67 17.16
C PRO A 112 11.45 -6.75 18.49
N THR A 113 12.14 -5.67 18.85
CA THR A 113 12.83 -5.57 20.15
C THR A 113 11.82 -5.64 21.31
N GLY A 114 12.15 -6.44 22.33
CA GLY A 114 11.29 -6.65 23.50
C GLY A 114 10.26 -7.78 23.37
N TYR A 115 10.20 -8.46 22.21
CA TYR A 115 9.33 -9.62 22.00
C TYR A 115 10.17 -10.89 21.91
N GLU A 116 9.76 -11.93 22.63
CA GLU A 116 10.38 -13.25 22.52
C GLU A 116 9.94 -13.95 21.23
N PHE A 117 10.84 -14.72 20.62
CA PHE A 117 10.49 -15.58 19.49
C PHE A 117 9.53 -16.69 19.99
N PRO A 118 8.38 -16.93 19.31
CA PRO A 118 7.34 -17.81 19.83
C PRO A 118 7.77 -19.28 19.95
N LEU A 119 8.79 -19.71 19.21
CA LEU A 119 9.29 -21.08 19.26
C LEU A 119 10.50 -21.16 20.19
N LYS A 120 10.34 -21.93 21.27
CA LYS A 120 11.47 -22.29 22.14
C LYS A 120 12.29 -23.37 21.47
N ALA A 121 13.61 -23.27 21.55
CA ALA A 121 14.49 -24.35 21.13
C ALA A 121 14.16 -25.60 21.94
N GLN A 122 13.84 -26.70 21.25
CA GLN A 122 13.59 -28.00 21.87
C GLN A 122 14.67 -28.97 21.43
N ILE A 123 15.22 -29.70 22.39
CA ILE A 123 16.11 -30.82 22.12
C ILE A 123 15.26 -32.01 21.74
N SER A 124 15.67 -32.75 20.71
CA SER A 124 15.00 -34.00 20.32
C SER A 124 14.94 -34.96 21.51
N ARG A 125 13.78 -35.56 21.75
CA ARG A 125 13.63 -36.60 22.77
C ARG A 125 14.46 -37.82 22.37
N THR A 126 15.20 -38.38 23.32
CA THR A 126 15.95 -39.62 23.10
C THR A 126 14.99 -40.76 22.78
N PRO A 127 15.30 -41.63 21.79
CA PRO A 127 14.46 -42.77 21.50
C PRO A 127 14.39 -43.72 22.70
N PRO A 128 13.26 -44.42 22.91
CA PRO A 128 13.16 -45.42 23.96
C PRO A 128 14.17 -46.55 23.72
N LEU A 129 14.74 -47.09 24.81
CA LEU A 129 15.67 -48.20 24.75
C LEU A 129 15.03 -49.43 24.10
N SER A 130 15.81 -50.17 23.30
CA SER A 130 15.33 -51.40 22.66
C SER A 130 15.04 -52.46 23.71
N GLN A 131 13.79 -52.91 23.78
CA GLN A 131 13.38 -53.98 24.68
C GLN A 131 13.75 -55.35 24.11
N VAL A 132 14.30 -56.21 24.96
CA VAL A 132 14.60 -57.63 24.65
C VAL A 132 13.45 -58.54 25.09
N CYS A 133 13.47 -59.78 24.62
CA CYS A 133 12.52 -60.82 25.02
C CYS A 133 12.63 -61.12 26.52
N PHE A 134 11.48 -61.26 27.21
CA PHE A 134 11.43 -61.58 28.63
C PHE A 134 11.83 -63.03 28.97
N VAL A 135 11.82 -63.93 27.98
CA VAL A 135 12.11 -65.35 28.23
C VAL A 135 13.60 -65.54 28.53
N SER A 136 13.89 -66.13 29.69
CA SER A 136 15.24 -66.51 30.13
C SER A 136 16.02 -67.23 29.02
N GLY A 137 17.19 -66.69 28.65
CA GLY A 137 18.04 -67.21 27.59
C GLY A 137 17.69 -66.73 26.18
N CYS A 138 16.89 -65.68 26.03
CA CYS A 138 16.59 -65.07 24.73
C CYS A 138 16.99 -63.60 24.70
N GLU A 139 18.01 -63.26 23.91
CA GLU A 139 18.50 -61.89 23.73
C GLU A 139 17.91 -61.21 22.48
N ASN A 140 16.97 -61.87 21.81
CA ASN A 140 16.33 -61.31 20.63
C ASN A 140 15.50 -60.08 20.99
N ARG A 141 15.53 -59.07 20.11
CA ARG A 141 14.68 -57.89 20.21
C ARG A 141 13.20 -58.29 20.24
N LYS A 142 12.43 -57.58 21.06
CA LYS A 142 10.98 -57.71 21.13
C LYS A 142 10.35 -57.48 19.75
N LYS A 143 9.41 -58.35 19.37
CA LYS A 143 8.53 -58.18 18.22
C LYS A 143 7.11 -57.78 18.61
N TYR A 144 6.61 -58.29 19.73
CA TYR A 144 5.25 -58.02 20.20
C TYR A 144 5.16 -58.13 21.73
N ASN A 145 4.04 -57.66 22.29
CA ASN A 145 3.66 -57.88 23.68
C ASN A 145 2.64 -59.02 23.75
N CYS A 146 2.78 -59.90 24.73
CA CYS A 146 1.78 -60.92 25.02
C CYS A 146 0.53 -60.28 25.64
N SER A 147 -0.67 -60.47 25.08
CA SER A 147 -1.89 -59.83 25.62
C SER A 147 -2.30 -60.32 27.02
N THR A 148 -1.93 -61.55 27.38
CA THR A 148 -2.32 -62.16 28.67
C THR A 148 -1.35 -61.84 29.81
N THR A 149 -0.09 -61.57 29.49
CA THR A 149 0.98 -61.35 30.50
C THR A 149 1.66 -59.98 30.35
N ASN A 150 1.34 -59.23 29.30
CA ASN A 150 1.92 -57.92 28.94
C ASN A 150 3.45 -57.88 28.88
N VAL A 151 4.11 -59.03 28.73
CA VAL A 151 5.57 -59.12 28.61
C VAL A 151 6.04 -59.06 27.15
N PRO A 152 7.25 -58.51 26.89
CA PRO A 152 7.84 -58.45 25.56
C PRO A 152 8.34 -59.82 25.09
N LEU A 153 7.98 -60.20 23.87
CA LEU A 153 8.36 -61.48 23.25
C LEU A 153 8.85 -61.30 21.81
N CYS A 154 9.68 -62.25 21.35
CA CYS A 154 10.26 -62.23 20.01
C CYS A 154 9.65 -63.27 19.04
N SER A 155 9.09 -64.39 19.54
CA SER A 155 8.65 -65.53 18.73
C SER A 155 7.57 -66.36 19.42
N LEU A 156 6.82 -67.16 18.65
CA LEU A 156 5.78 -68.06 19.17
C LEU A 156 6.37 -69.12 20.14
N THR A 157 7.61 -69.53 19.93
CA THR A 157 8.31 -70.46 20.85
C THR A 157 8.49 -69.83 22.22
N CYS A 158 8.85 -68.55 22.29
CA CYS A 158 8.94 -67.79 23.54
C CYS A 158 7.56 -67.56 24.17
N TYR A 159 6.52 -67.35 23.36
CA TYR A 159 5.14 -67.27 23.84
C TYR A 159 4.69 -68.55 24.56
N ARG A 160 4.91 -69.72 23.97
CA ARG A 160 4.57 -71.01 24.60
C ARG A 160 5.35 -71.23 25.91
N LYS A 161 6.65 -70.92 25.93
CA LYS A 161 7.47 -70.99 27.15
C LYS A 161 6.96 -70.05 28.24
N ASN A 162 6.56 -68.84 27.88
CA ASN A 162 5.99 -67.87 28.80
C ASN A 162 4.65 -68.35 29.40
N LEU A 163 3.75 -68.88 28.57
CA LEU A 163 2.48 -69.46 29.05
C LEU A 163 2.68 -70.62 30.02
N LEU A 164 3.64 -71.51 29.75
CA LEU A 164 3.97 -72.63 30.65
C LEU A 164 4.51 -72.11 31.99
N LYS A 165 5.40 -71.12 31.97
CA LYS A 165 5.89 -70.47 33.20
C LYS A 165 4.76 -69.81 33.98
N ASN A 166 3.85 -69.11 33.31
CA ASN A 166 2.73 -68.45 33.96
C ASN A 166 1.78 -69.46 34.65
N LYS A 167 1.44 -70.56 33.97
CA LYS A 167 0.64 -71.65 34.57
C LYS A 167 1.32 -72.25 35.82
N ASN A 168 2.62 -72.50 35.75
CA ASN A 168 3.39 -73.04 36.87
C ASN A 168 3.52 -72.06 38.04
N GLN A 169 3.41 -70.75 37.81
CA GLN A 169 3.37 -69.77 38.89
C GLN A 169 2.00 -69.77 39.58
N ILE A 170 0.92 -69.81 38.80
CA ILE A 170 -0.46 -69.87 39.33
C ILE A 170 -0.65 -71.11 40.22
N THR A 171 -0.13 -72.27 39.82
CA THR A 171 -0.27 -73.51 40.61
C THR A 171 0.60 -73.53 41.87
N LYS A 172 1.75 -72.83 41.86
CA LYS A 172 2.60 -72.68 43.05
C LYS A 172 2.02 -71.71 44.06
N THR A 173 1.34 -70.67 43.61
CA THR A 173 0.67 -69.73 44.54
C THR A 173 -0.55 -70.35 45.22
N SER A 174 -1.22 -71.32 44.59
CA SER A 174 -2.40 -71.99 45.17
C SER A 174 -2.08 -73.14 46.12
N THR A 175 -0.80 -73.50 46.30
CA THR A 175 -0.35 -74.60 47.18
C THR A 175 0.34 -74.09 48.46
N ILE A 176 0.46 -72.77 48.65
CA ILE A 176 1.14 -72.13 49.79
C ILE A 176 0.16 -71.45 50.77
N THR A 177 -1.15 -71.49 50.48
CA THR A 177 -2.25 -71.17 51.40
C THR A 177 -2.93 -72.45 51.84
#